data_AF-A0A925K0Y1-F1
#
_entry.id   AF-A0A925K0Y1-F1
#
_cell.length_a   1.000
_cell.length_b   1.000
_cell.length_c   1.000
_cell.angle_alpha   90.00
_cell.angle_beta   90.00
_cell.angle_gamma   90.00
#
_symmetry.space_group_name_H-M   'P 1'
#
loop_
_entity.id
_entity.type
_entity.pdbx_description
1 polymer ?
#
loop_
_entity_poly.entity_id
_entity_poly.type
_entity_poly.pdbx_seq_one_letter_code
_entity_poly.pdbx_strand_id
1 'polypeptide(L)'
;MQSQLRTIVARIEPSEVSDLLESVFTDLNRLLGYLKQVKTAARIGDSADAALFLLGVVRTEALAAASYIDFQGASLHLHDDLSDELERTSFAVRHELKTVFDRILKDVDATAGMSEASQRLTDAHDLLRNCFQQSTTALARVFEPELDAPLLFDDIRVKRDTSVLLYEDLGALLRSAGHAERRGDQVSLSVFSERLDHFRSGSMQYLMQKDSETCVRFIEDFRVTRFGGSTRSFLRPFSCYLEILLNHVSMRSVLANATPRLAA
;
A
#
# COMPACT_ATOMS: atom_id res chain seq x y z
N MET A 1 19.74 -5.73 -5.61
CA MET A 1 19.11 -5.20 -6.83
C MET A 1 18.54 -6.35 -7.63
N GLN A 2 17.30 -6.21 -8.14
CA GLN A 2 16.68 -7.25 -8.98
C GLN A 2 17.40 -7.41 -10.33
N SER A 3 17.26 -8.57 -10.98
CA SER A 3 17.90 -8.86 -12.28
C SER A 3 17.37 -7.96 -13.39
N GLN A 4 16.08 -7.63 -13.40
CA GLN A 4 15.48 -6.74 -14.40
C GLN A 4 16.11 -5.34 -14.36
N LEU A 5 16.34 -4.76 -13.18
CA LEU A 5 17.00 -3.45 -13.06
C LEU A 5 18.44 -3.50 -13.57
N ARG A 6 19.17 -4.59 -13.29
CA ARG A 6 20.53 -4.79 -13.86
C ARG A 6 20.51 -4.80 -15.38
N THR A 7 19.51 -5.46 -15.98
CA THR A 7 19.35 -5.49 -17.44
C THR A 7 19.03 -4.11 -18.02
N ILE A 8 18.21 -3.31 -17.33
CA ILE A 8 17.92 -1.92 -17.74
C ILE A 8 19.20 -1.10 -17.71
N VAL A 9 19.89 -1.06 -16.56
CA VAL A 9 21.13 -0.30 -16.35
C VAL A 9 22.18 -0.64 -17.39
N ALA A 10 22.41 -1.93 -17.67
CA ALA A 10 23.42 -2.39 -18.62
C ALA A 10 23.18 -1.95 -20.09
N ARG A 11 22.01 -1.39 -20.41
CA ARG A 11 21.65 -0.89 -21.75
C ARG A 11 21.70 0.64 -21.84
N ILE A 12 21.99 1.34 -20.74
CA ILE A 12 21.99 2.80 -20.69
C ILE A 12 23.33 3.32 -21.21
N GLU A 13 23.24 4.21 -22.18
CA GLU A 13 24.36 5.03 -22.64
C GLU A 13 23.97 6.50 -22.42
N PRO A 14 24.89 7.35 -21.95
CA PRO A 14 26.31 7.09 -21.67
C PRO A 14 26.57 6.41 -20.31
N SER A 15 27.76 5.83 -20.12
CA SER A 15 28.14 5.08 -18.91
C SER A 15 27.98 5.86 -17.60
N GLU A 16 28.19 7.18 -17.63
CA GLU A 16 28.00 8.05 -16.46
C GLU A 16 26.55 8.03 -15.94
N VAL A 17 25.58 7.93 -16.84
CA VAL A 17 24.14 7.81 -16.51
C VAL A 17 23.82 6.41 -16.00
N SER A 18 24.45 5.38 -16.59
CA SER A 18 24.36 4.01 -16.09
C SER A 18 24.88 3.90 -14.65
N ASP A 19 26.06 4.45 -14.36
CA ASP A 19 26.69 4.41 -13.04
C ASP A 19 25.86 5.15 -11.97
N LEU A 20 25.28 6.29 -12.35
CA LEU A 20 24.31 7.02 -11.53
C LEU A 20 23.12 6.13 -11.16
N LEU A 21 22.45 5.53 -12.15
CA LEU A 21 21.27 4.71 -11.90
C LEU A 21 21.59 3.40 -11.19
N GLU A 22 22.74 2.78 -11.46
CA GLU A 22 23.20 1.62 -10.70
C GLU A 22 23.32 1.96 -9.20
N SER A 23 23.92 3.12 -8.89
CA SER A 23 24.09 3.60 -7.52
C SER A 23 22.73 3.86 -6.86
N VAL A 24 21.85 4.61 -7.54
CA VAL A 24 20.51 4.94 -7.02
C VAL A 24 19.66 3.69 -6.79
N PHE A 25 19.61 2.76 -7.75
CA PHE A 25 18.85 1.51 -7.58
C PHE A 25 19.44 0.62 -6.49
N THR A 26 20.77 0.61 -6.33
CA THR A 26 21.43 -0.12 -5.26
C THR A 26 21.04 0.44 -3.89
N ASP A 27 21.04 1.76 -3.73
CA ASP A 27 20.63 2.42 -2.50
C ASP A 27 19.15 2.20 -2.17
N LEU A 28 18.25 2.41 -3.13
CA LEU A 28 16.81 2.15 -2.94
C LEU A 28 16.54 0.69 -2.56
N ASN A 29 17.23 -0.26 -3.21
CA ASN A 29 17.12 -1.67 -2.88
C ASN A 29 17.67 -1.99 -1.48
N ARG A 30 18.76 -1.34 -1.06
CA ARG A 30 19.33 -1.48 0.29
C ARG A 30 18.36 -0.95 1.35
N LEU A 31 17.74 0.20 1.11
CA LEU A 31 16.71 0.79 1.97
C LEU A 31 15.48 -0.13 2.13
N LEU A 32 15.01 -0.74 1.04
CA LEU A 32 13.96 -1.76 1.08
C LEU A 32 14.37 -2.98 1.94
N GLY A 33 15.65 -3.35 1.91
CA GLY A 33 16.23 -4.38 2.78
C GLY A 33 16.13 -4.04 4.27
N TYR A 34 16.45 -2.79 4.64
CA TYR A 34 16.29 -2.31 6.02
C TYR A 34 14.82 -2.29 6.45
N LEU A 35 13.90 -1.84 5.59
CA LEU A 35 12.47 -1.83 5.89
C LEU A 35 11.93 -3.24 6.16
N LYS A 36 12.41 -4.26 5.44
CA LYS A 36 12.04 -5.66 5.75
C LYS A 36 12.40 -6.06 7.18
N GLN A 37 13.52 -5.56 7.71
CA GLN A 37 13.94 -5.79 9.09
C GLN A 37 13.08 -5.00 10.08
N VAL A 38 12.74 -3.75 9.77
CA VAL A 38 11.79 -2.93 10.57
C VAL A 38 10.47 -3.67 10.76
N LYS A 39 9.88 -4.22 9.69
CA LYS A 39 8.64 -4.99 9.76
C LYS A 39 8.75 -6.23 10.63
N THR A 40 9.92 -6.86 10.64
CA THR A 40 10.17 -8.04 11.47
C THR A 40 10.28 -7.65 12.95
N ALA A 41 11.00 -6.59 13.27
CA ALA A 41 11.14 -6.07 14.62
C ALA A 41 9.80 -5.56 15.19
N ALA A 42 9.01 -4.84 14.40
CA ALA A 42 7.72 -4.29 14.82
C ALA A 42 6.66 -5.37 15.15
N ARG A 43 6.76 -6.56 14.55
CA ARG A 43 5.84 -7.68 14.80
C ARG A 43 6.12 -8.43 16.10
N ILE A 44 7.36 -8.37 16.60
CA ILE A 44 7.78 -9.13 17.79
C ILE A 44 7.35 -8.43 19.09
N GLY A 45 6.80 -7.20 19.02
CA GLY A 45 6.20 -6.48 20.16
C GLY A 45 7.24 -5.91 21.13
N ASP A 46 8.27 -6.70 21.47
CA ASP A 46 9.32 -6.37 22.44
C ASP A 46 10.50 -5.56 21.84
N SER A 47 10.40 -5.10 20.60
CA SER A 47 11.54 -4.51 19.86
C SER A 47 11.21 -3.20 19.13
N ALA A 48 10.31 -2.40 19.70
CA ALA A 48 10.00 -1.07 19.17
C ALA A 48 11.26 -0.20 19.03
N ASP A 49 12.16 -0.24 20.00
CA ASP A 49 13.43 0.50 19.98
C ASP A 49 14.34 0.07 18.81
N ALA A 50 14.40 -1.24 18.51
CA ALA A 50 15.17 -1.73 17.37
C ALA A 50 14.53 -1.30 16.03
N ALA A 51 13.20 -1.32 15.95
CA ALA A 51 12.49 -0.83 14.77
C ALA A 51 12.71 0.67 14.54
N LEU A 52 12.65 1.48 15.62
CA LEU A 52 12.94 2.92 15.59
C LEU A 52 14.40 3.19 15.21
N PHE A 53 15.34 2.42 15.75
CA PHE A 53 16.76 2.52 15.39
C PHE A 53 16.97 2.24 13.90
N LEU A 54 16.41 1.14 13.38
CA LEU A 54 16.49 0.79 11.97
C LEU A 54 15.84 1.87 11.08
N LEU A 55 14.72 2.46 11.50
CA LEU A 55 14.11 3.60 10.81
C LEU A 55 15.04 4.82 10.81
N GLY A 56 15.77 5.08 11.90
CA GLY A 56 16.81 6.11 11.96
C GLY A 56 17.94 5.88 10.94
N VAL A 57 18.36 4.63 10.74
CA VAL A 57 19.31 4.24 9.69
C VAL A 57 18.72 4.51 8.30
N VAL A 58 17.48 4.06 8.06
CA VAL A 58 16.75 4.33 6.81
C VAL A 58 16.69 5.82 6.50
N ARG A 59 16.41 6.66 7.50
CA ARG A 59 16.36 8.12 7.34
C ARG A 59 17.68 8.67 6.84
N THR A 60 18.78 8.32 7.51
CA THR A 60 20.10 8.85 7.20
C THR A 60 20.54 8.44 5.80
N GLU A 61 20.41 7.16 5.48
CA GLU A 61 20.79 6.59 4.18
C GLU A 61 19.91 7.10 3.04
N ALA A 62 18.60 7.27 3.26
CA ALA A 62 17.70 7.80 2.25
C ALA A 62 17.92 9.29 1.98
N LEU A 63 18.26 10.09 3.01
CA LEU A 63 18.68 11.48 2.81
C LEU A 63 20.02 11.59 2.07
N ALA A 64 20.95 10.68 2.34
CA ALA A 64 22.22 10.59 1.60
C ALA A 64 21.96 10.26 0.12
N ALA A 65 21.12 9.26 -0.17
CA ALA A 65 20.73 8.90 -1.53
C ALA A 65 20.04 10.07 -2.27
N ALA A 66 19.10 10.76 -1.62
CA ALA A 66 18.45 11.94 -2.21
C ALA A 66 19.45 13.07 -2.49
N SER A 67 20.41 13.28 -1.60
CA SER A 67 21.45 14.32 -1.79
C SER A 67 22.44 13.95 -2.89
N TYR A 68 22.75 12.65 -3.03
CA TYR A 68 23.53 12.13 -4.15
C TYR A 68 22.81 12.33 -5.49
N ILE A 69 21.50 12.06 -5.54
CA ILE A 69 20.67 12.31 -6.73
C ILE A 69 20.74 13.78 -7.13
N ASP A 70 20.52 14.72 -6.20
CA ASP A 70 20.56 16.15 -6.51
C ASP A 70 21.95 16.59 -7.01
N PHE A 71 23.00 16.11 -6.36
CA PHE A 71 24.37 16.43 -6.74
C PHE A 71 24.67 15.96 -8.17
N GLN A 72 24.29 14.73 -8.51
CA GLN A 72 24.54 14.16 -9.83
C GLN A 72 23.62 14.78 -10.90
N GLY A 73 22.36 15.05 -10.57
CA GLY A 73 21.43 15.75 -11.45
C GLY A 73 21.90 17.16 -11.83
N ALA A 74 22.58 17.86 -10.91
CA ALA A 74 23.19 19.16 -11.20
C ALA A 74 24.53 19.07 -11.96
N SER A 75 25.24 17.93 -11.85
CA SER A 75 26.60 17.77 -12.38
C SER A 75 26.66 17.15 -13.77
N LEU A 76 25.67 16.31 -14.12
CA LEU A 76 25.62 15.57 -15.39
C LEU A 76 24.69 16.25 -16.39
N HIS A 77 24.99 16.06 -17.68
CA HIS A 77 24.09 16.48 -18.76
C HIS A 77 23.06 15.38 -19.02
N LEU A 78 21.95 15.43 -18.30
CA LEU A 78 20.87 14.45 -18.38
C LEU A 78 19.81 14.87 -19.40
N HIS A 79 19.12 13.88 -19.98
CA HIS A 79 17.88 14.15 -20.72
C HIS A 79 16.80 14.68 -19.78
N ASP A 80 15.95 15.59 -20.27
CA ASP A 80 14.88 16.25 -19.51
C ASP A 80 14.03 15.24 -18.72
N ASP A 81 13.58 14.15 -19.36
CA ASP A 81 12.73 13.13 -18.72
C ASP A 81 13.41 12.47 -17.50
N LEU A 82 14.71 12.21 -17.59
CA LEU A 82 15.48 11.61 -16.50
C LEU A 82 15.77 12.62 -15.39
N SER A 83 16.14 13.85 -15.78
CA SER A 83 16.39 14.94 -14.84
C SER A 83 15.15 15.20 -13.99
N ASP A 84 13.99 15.34 -14.63
CA ASP A 84 12.70 15.53 -13.99
C ASP A 84 12.37 14.37 -13.04
N GLU A 85 12.61 13.12 -13.46
CA GLU A 85 12.27 11.96 -12.65
C GLU A 85 13.21 11.78 -11.44
N LEU A 86 14.48 12.15 -11.58
CA LEU A 86 15.44 12.19 -10.48
C LEU A 86 15.05 13.28 -9.46
N GLU A 87 14.68 14.47 -9.92
CA GLU A 87 14.18 15.54 -9.04
C GLU A 87 12.91 15.11 -8.31
N ARG A 88 11.93 14.53 -9.04
CA ARG A 88 10.71 13.97 -8.45
C ARG A 88 11.01 12.90 -7.41
N THR A 89 11.94 11.99 -7.71
CA THR A 89 12.37 10.93 -6.78
C THR A 89 12.97 11.52 -5.52
N SER A 90 13.92 12.43 -5.68
CA SER A 90 14.64 13.09 -4.59
C SER A 90 13.69 13.88 -3.67
N PHE A 91 12.75 14.61 -4.27
CA PHE A 91 11.68 15.30 -3.56
C PHE A 91 10.77 14.34 -2.80
N ALA A 92 10.27 13.30 -3.46
CA ALA A 92 9.36 12.32 -2.86
C ALA A 92 10.00 11.64 -1.65
N VAL A 93 11.25 11.19 -1.76
CA VAL A 93 11.98 10.58 -0.65
C VAL A 93 12.06 11.53 0.55
N ARG A 94 12.43 12.80 0.34
CA ARG A 94 12.50 13.78 1.45
C ARG A 94 11.14 14.08 2.05
N HIS A 95 10.12 14.22 1.20
CA HIS A 95 8.75 14.50 1.63
C HIS A 95 8.19 13.36 2.50
N GLU A 96 8.35 12.12 2.07
CA GLU A 96 7.84 10.96 2.80
C GLU A 96 8.63 10.71 4.09
N LEU A 97 9.96 10.91 4.08
CA LEU A 97 10.75 10.89 5.32
C LEU A 97 10.25 11.96 6.30
N LYS A 98 10.03 13.19 5.85
CA LYS A 98 9.48 14.24 6.70
C LYS A 98 8.11 13.84 7.27
N THR A 99 7.24 13.28 6.44
CA THR A 99 5.93 12.79 6.88
C THR A 99 6.06 11.70 7.94
N VAL A 100 6.95 10.73 7.74
CA VAL A 100 7.19 9.67 8.73
C VAL A 100 7.70 10.22 10.05
N PHE A 101 8.79 10.99 10.05
CA PHE A 101 9.46 11.39 11.28
C PHE A 101 8.78 12.54 12.00
N ASP A 102 8.17 13.48 11.27
CA ASP A 102 7.58 14.68 11.87
C ASP A 102 6.07 14.50 12.17
N ARG A 103 5.41 13.47 11.62
CA ARG A 103 3.97 13.23 11.80
C ARG A 103 3.63 11.85 12.34
N ILE A 104 4.08 10.78 11.68
CA ILE A 104 3.66 9.41 12.04
C ILE A 104 4.34 8.94 13.32
N LEU A 105 5.66 9.09 13.38
CA LEU A 105 6.48 8.66 14.51
C LEU A 105 6.64 9.74 15.57
N LYS A 106 5.98 10.89 15.39
CA LYS A 106 6.00 11.96 16.36
C LYS A 106 5.40 11.46 17.68
N ASP A 107 6.14 11.64 18.76
CA ASP A 107 5.75 11.23 20.12
C ASP A 107 5.58 9.70 20.28
N VAL A 108 6.17 8.89 19.39
CA VAL A 108 6.28 7.43 19.58
C VAL A 108 7.40 7.15 20.55
N ASP A 109 7.04 7.15 21.83
CA ASP A 109 7.95 6.85 22.94
C ASP A 109 7.56 5.52 23.61
N ALA A 110 8.39 5.04 24.53
CA ALA A 110 8.15 3.84 25.35
C ALA A 110 6.85 3.89 26.20
N THR A 111 6.17 5.04 26.23
CA THR A 111 4.91 5.28 26.95
C THR A 111 3.66 5.10 26.07
N ALA A 112 3.82 5.02 24.74
CA ALA A 112 2.73 4.66 23.85
C ALA A 112 2.30 3.21 24.13
N GLY A 113 0.98 2.96 24.17
CA GLY A 113 0.50 1.58 24.31
C GLY A 113 1.08 0.69 23.20
N MET A 114 1.48 -0.55 23.53
CA MET A 114 2.18 -1.44 22.59
C MET A 114 1.47 -1.58 21.22
N SER A 115 0.14 -1.54 21.21
CA SER A 115 -0.67 -1.59 19.98
C SER A 115 -0.56 -0.32 19.13
N GLU A 116 -0.46 0.86 19.74
CA GLU A 116 -0.37 2.14 19.02
C GLU A 116 1.01 2.32 18.40
N ALA A 117 2.08 2.01 19.16
CA ALA A 117 3.45 2.05 18.66
C ALA A 117 3.65 1.09 17.48
N SER A 118 3.15 -0.15 17.59
CA SER A 118 3.24 -1.15 16.52
C SER A 118 2.49 -0.71 15.25
N GLN A 119 1.33 -0.06 15.41
CA GLN A 119 0.57 0.46 14.28
C GLN A 119 1.32 1.60 13.56
N ARG A 120 1.81 2.60 14.31
CA ARG A 120 2.56 3.73 13.73
C ARG A 120 3.85 3.28 13.06
N LEU A 121 4.55 2.29 13.62
CA LEU A 121 5.72 1.67 12.99
C LEU A 121 5.36 0.95 11.69
N THR A 122 4.23 0.27 11.66
CA THR A 122 3.71 -0.39 10.45
C THR A 122 3.35 0.64 9.37
N ASP A 123 2.69 1.74 9.74
CA ASP A 123 2.33 2.82 8.83
C ASP A 123 3.58 3.51 8.26
N ALA A 124 4.56 3.82 9.10
CA ALA A 124 5.84 4.39 8.69
C ALA A 124 6.59 3.46 7.72
N HIS A 125 6.66 2.17 8.04
CA HIS A 125 7.25 1.15 7.18
C HIS A 125 6.57 1.12 5.81
N ASP A 126 5.24 1.01 5.78
CA ASP A 126 4.49 0.84 4.54
C ASP A 126 4.57 2.10 3.66
N LEU A 127 4.58 3.30 4.26
CA LEU A 127 4.74 4.55 3.54
C LEU A 127 6.09 4.64 2.83
N LEU A 128 7.20 4.43 3.56
CA LEU A 128 8.55 4.50 2.97
C LEU A 128 8.78 3.39 1.96
N ARG A 129 8.27 2.19 2.22
CA ARG A 129 8.38 1.07 1.29
C ARG A 129 7.70 1.41 -0.03
N ASN A 130 6.47 1.92 0.02
CA ASN A 130 5.73 2.31 -1.18
C ASN A 130 6.51 3.42 -1.93
N CYS A 131 7.03 4.43 -1.21
CA CYS A 131 7.84 5.50 -1.79
C CYS A 131 9.05 4.93 -2.56
N PHE A 132 9.89 4.11 -1.93
CA PHE A 132 11.08 3.56 -2.58
C PHE A 132 10.77 2.64 -3.76
N GLN A 133 9.69 1.85 -3.67
CA GLN A 133 9.22 1.03 -4.78
C GLN A 133 8.71 1.86 -5.96
N GLN A 134 7.97 2.93 -5.68
CA GLN A 134 7.46 3.85 -6.69
C GLN A 134 8.60 4.60 -7.37
N SER A 135 9.53 5.17 -6.61
CA SER A 135 10.73 5.82 -7.15
C SER A 135 11.56 4.87 -8.02
N THR A 136 11.78 3.63 -7.56
CA THR A 136 12.50 2.62 -8.35
C THR A 136 11.78 2.31 -9.66
N THR A 137 10.45 2.13 -9.61
CA THR A 137 9.64 1.82 -10.79
C THR A 137 9.61 2.98 -11.77
N ALA A 138 9.44 4.20 -11.28
CA ALA A 138 9.31 5.39 -12.11
C ALA A 138 10.63 5.72 -12.83
N LEU A 139 11.76 5.66 -12.12
CA LEU A 139 13.10 5.78 -12.73
C LEU A 139 13.34 4.71 -13.80
N ALA A 140 12.97 3.45 -13.53
CA ALA A 140 13.12 2.38 -14.51
C ALA A 140 12.23 2.59 -15.76
N ARG A 141 11.04 3.19 -15.59
CA ARG A 141 10.11 3.49 -16.69
C ARG A 141 10.56 4.59 -17.64
N VAL A 142 11.52 5.43 -17.23
CA VAL A 142 12.18 6.37 -18.15
C VAL A 142 12.84 5.62 -19.31
N PHE A 143 13.32 4.39 -19.08
CA PHE A 143 14.00 3.56 -20.07
C PHE A 143 13.15 2.41 -20.60
N GLU A 144 12.22 1.89 -19.80
CA GLU A 144 11.29 0.82 -20.17
C GLU A 144 9.85 1.23 -19.78
N PRO A 145 9.16 2.04 -20.61
CA PRO A 145 7.84 2.60 -20.25
C PRO A 145 6.78 1.55 -19.90
N GLU A 146 6.85 0.39 -20.54
CA GLU A 146 5.92 -0.73 -20.35
C GLU A 146 6.26 -1.61 -19.12
N LEU A 147 7.24 -1.22 -18.31
CA LEU A 147 7.64 -1.98 -17.13
C LEU A 147 6.51 -2.05 -16.10
N ASP A 148 6.04 -3.26 -15.82
CA ASP A 148 5.04 -3.52 -14.79
C ASP A 148 5.70 -3.68 -13.41
N ALA A 149 5.30 -2.87 -12.43
CA ALA A 149 5.85 -2.88 -11.08
C ALA A 149 5.84 -4.26 -10.35
N PRO A 150 4.82 -5.12 -10.53
CA PRO A 150 4.80 -6.49 -10.03
C PRO A 150 5.93 -7.39 -10.57
N LEU A 151 6.57 -7.04 -11.69
CA LEU A 151 7.76 -7.77 -12.18
C LEU A 151 9.01 -7.45 -11.36
N LEU A 152 9.05 -6.29 -10.71
CA LEU A 152 10.14 -5.89 -9.84
C LEU A 152 9.91 -6.36 -8.40
N PHE A 153 8.69 -6.23 -7.89
CA PHE A 153 8.40 -6.43 -6.47
C PHE A 153 7.28 -7.45 -6.25
N ASP A 154 7.64 -8.63 -5.73
CA ASP A 154 6.68 -9.71 -5.44
C ASP A 154 5.55 -9.28 -4.50
N ASP A 155 5.84 -8.39 -3.55
CA ASP A 155 4.81 -7.90 -2.64
C ASP A 155 3.82 -6.94 -3.29
N ILE A 156 4.22 -6.24 -4.36
CA ILE A 156 3.27 -5.46 -5.17
C ILE A 156 2.33 -6.41 -5.90
N ARG A 157 2.85 -7.53 -6.43
CA ARG A 157 2.01 -8.60 -7.01
C ARG A 157 1.01 -9.12 -5.99
N VAL A 158 1.47 -9.51 -4.80
CA VAL A 158 0.59 -10.00 -3.72
C VAL A 158 -0.43 -8.93 -3.29
N LYS A 159 -0.02 -7.66 -3.13
CA LYS A 159 -0.94 -6.55 -2.80
C LYS A 159 -1.97 -6.32 -3.91
N ARG A 160 -1.59 -6.45 -5.18
CA ARG A 160 -2.49 -6.37 -6.33
C ARG A 160 -3.51 -7.50 -6.29
N ASP A 161 -3.04 -8.75 -6.20
CA ASP A 161 -3.89 -9.95 -6.20
C ASP A 161 -4.90 -9.92 -5.04
N THR A 162 -4.43 -9.58 -3.84
CA THR A 162 -5.30 -9.43 -2.65
C THR A 162 -6.27 -8.26 -2.75
N SER A 163 -5.89 -7.15 -3.42
CA SER A 163 -6.80 -6.02 -3.65
C SER A 163 -7.84 -6.32 -4.71
N VAL A 164 -7.49 -7.09 -5.75
CA VAL A 164 -8.45 -7.58 -6.77
C VAL A 164 -9.45 -8.52 -6.10
N LEU A 165 -8.98 -9.51 -5.35
CA LEU A 165 -9.86 -10.43 -4.60
C LEU A 165 -10.82 -9.68 -3.67
N LEU A 166 -10.29 -8.72 -2.91
CA LEU A 166 -11.11 -7.87 -2.03
C LEU A 166 -12.16 -7.07 -2.79
N TYR A 167 -11.80 -6.49 -3.94
CA TYR A 167 -12.72 -5.71 -4.77
C TYR A 167 -13.85 -6.58 -5.33
N GLU A 168 -13.51 -7.77 -5.84
CA GLU A 168 -14.47 -8.73 -6.37
C GLU A 168 -15.44 -9.22 -5.30
N ASP A 169 -14.94 -9.58 -4.13
CA ASP A 169 -15.75 -10.05 -3.00
C ASP A 169 -16.65 -8.95 -2.43
N LEU A 170 -16.15 -7.72 -2.30
CA LEU A 170 -16.96 -6.56 -1.88
C LEU A 170 -18.07 -6.29 -2.90
N GLY A 171 -17.76 -6.30 -4.19
CA GLY A 171 -18.77 -6.13 -5.24
C GLY A 171 -19.82 -7.25 -5.23
N ALA A 172 -19.38 -8.49 -5.00
CA ALA A 172 -20.25 -9.66 -4.85
C ALA A 172 -21.16 -9.56 -3.62
N LEU A 173 -20.64 -9.06 -2.49
CA LEU A 173 -21.37 -8.85 -1.26
C LEU A 173 -22.39 -7.71 -1.41
N LEU A 174 -21.99 -6.57 -1.98
CA LEU A 174 -22.86 -5.42 -2.24
C LEU A 174 -24.05 -5.80 -3.14
N ARG A 175 -23.80 -6.52 -4.24
CA ARG A 175 -24.88 -7.00 -5.13
C ARG A 175 -25.87 -7.89 -4.37
N SER A 176 -25.37 -8.75 -3.48
CA SER A 176 -26.22 -9.63 -2.66
C SER A 176 -27.01 -8.86 -1.61
N ALA A 177 -26.42 -7.86 -0.97
CA ALA A 177 -27.08 -6.99 -0.01
C ALA A 177 -28.24 -6.23 -0.67
N GLY A 178 -28.00 -5.61 -1.83
CA GLY A 178 -29.05 -4.93 -2.59
C GLY A 178 -30.14 -5.88 -3.11
N HIS A 179 -29.81 -7.13 -3.42
CA HIS A 179 -30.81 -8.15 -3.78
C HIS A 179 -31.70 -8.52 -2.58
N ALA A 180 -31.09 -8.77 -1.42
CA ALA A 180 -31.79 -9.07 -0.18
C ALA A 180 -32.64 -7.89 0.32
N GLU A 181 -32.18 -6.65 0.13
CA GLU A 181 -32.94 -5.45 0.46
C GLU A 181 -34.23 -5.36 -0.37
N ARG A 182 -34.12 -5.53 -1.70
CA ARG A 182 -35.26 -5.43 -2.63
C ARG A 182 -36.29 -6.55 -2.43
N ARG A 183 -35.85 -7.80 -2.29
CA ARG A 183 -36.76 -8.95 -2.16
C ARG A 183 -37.24 -9.13 -0.73
N GLY A 184 -36.34 -9.09 0.24
CA GLY A 184 -36.64 -9.33 1.65
C GLY A 184 -37.18 -10.73 1.95
N ASP A 185 -36.95 -11.70 1.06
CA ASP A 185 -37.34 -13.09 1.27
C ASP A 185 -36.22 -13.88 1.98
N GLN A 186 -36.56 -15.00 2.60
CA GLN A 186 -35.60 -15.80 3.39
C GLN A 186 -34.45 -16.37 2.53
N VAL A 187 -34.71 -16.64 1.25
CA VAL A 187 -33.71 -17.17 0.31
C VAL A 187 -32.64 -16.12 0.04
N SER A 188 -33.03 -14.89 -0.31
CA SER A 188 -32.10 -13.78 -0.56
C SER A 188 -31.30 -13.40 0.67
N LEU A 189 -31.89 -13.49 1.87
CA LEU A 189 -31.18 -13.31 3.14
C LEU A 189 -30.16 -14.43 3.42
N SER A 190 -30.47 -15.68 3.07
CA SER A 190 -29.52 -16.81 3.20
C SER A 190 -28.30 -16.59 2.31
N VAL A 191 -28.52 -16.25 1.03
CA VAL A 191 -27.44 -15.99 0.07
C VAL A 191 -26.55 -14.82 0.52
N PHE A 192 -27.16 -13.75 1.06
CA PHE A 192 -26.40 -12.65 1.64
C PHE A 192 -25.58 -13.10 2.85
N SER A 193 -26.15 -13.89 3.76
CA SER A 193 -25.42 -14.42 4.92
C SER A 193 -24.23 -15.28 4.50
N GLU A 194 -24.40 -16.19 3.54
CA GLU A 194 -23.32 -17.05 3.04
C GLU A 194 -22.19 -16.21 2.43
N ARG A 195 -22.53 -15.17 1.66
CA ARG A 195 -21.53 -14.25 1.10
C ARG A 195 -20.84 -13.41 2.16
N LEU A 196 -21.56 -13.01 3.21
CA LEU A 196 -21.00 -12.27 4.33
C LEU A 196 -20.01 -13.13 5.12
N ASP A 197 -20.34 -14.40 5.37
CA ASP A 197 -19.45 -15.36 6.04
C ASP A 197 -18.22 -15.69 5.16
N HIS A 198 -18.41 -15.83 3.84
CA HIS A 198 -17.30 -15.99 2.89
C HIS A 198 -16.35 -14.78 2.91
N PHE A 199 -16.90 -13.57 2.79
CA PHE A 199 -16.12 -12.34 2.87
C PHE A 199 -15.35 -12.23 4.20
N ARG A 200 -16.02 -12.48 5.33
CA ARG A 200 -15.43 -12.41 6.67
C ARG A 200 -14.27 -13.39 6.85
N SER A 201 -14.41 -14.61 6.35
CA SER A 201 -13.38 -15.66 6.48
C SER A 201 -12.28 -15.58 5.41
N GLY A 202 -12.55 -14.89 4.31
CA GLY A 202 -11.64 -14.69 3.18
C GLY A 202 -11.04 -13.29 3.16
N SER A 203 -11.52 -12.46 2.24
CA SER A 203 -10.87 -11.20 1.84
C SER A 203 -10.98 -10.05 2.85
N MET A 204 -11.85 -10.13 3.87
CA MET A 204 -11.97 -9.09 4.89
C MET A 204 -10.63 -8.77 5.59
N GLN A 205 -9.74 -9.77 5.69
CA GLN A 205 -8.39 -9.60 6.26
C GLN A 205 -7.50 -8.61 5.47
N TYR A 206 -7.87 -8.24 4.24
CA TYR A 206 -7.14 -7.30 3.39
C TYR A 206 -7.70 -5.87 3.47
N LEU A 207 -8.67 -5.62 4.35
CA LEU A 207 -9.12 -4.27 4.70
C LEU A 207 -8.04 -3.52 5.49
N MET A 208 -8.04 -2.19 5.39
CA MET A 208 -7.28 -1.37 6.33
C MET A 208 -7.90 -1.50 7.73
N GLN A 209 -7.11 -1.38 8.78
CA GLN A 209 -7.55 -1.66 10.16
C GLN A 209 -8.84 -0.91 10.53
N LYS A 210 -8.90 0.40 10.24
CA LYS A 210 -10.08 1.24 10.49
C LYS A 210 -11.35 0.71 9.81
N ASP A 211 -11.21 0.25 8.57
CA ASP A 211 -12.32 -0.30 7.81
C ASP A 211 -12.70 -1.69 8.33
N SER A 212 -11.73 -2.51 8.72
CA SER A 212 -11.94 -3.82 9.33
C SER A 212 -12.74 -3.71 10.63
N GLU A 213 -12.39 -2.77 11.52
CA GLU A 213 -13.12 -2.55 12.78
C GLU A 213 -14.58 -2.14 12.56
N THR A 214 -14.79 -1.23 11.60
CA THR A 214 -16.14 -0.78 11.21
C THR A 214 -16.94 -1.95 10.61
N CYS A 215 -16.32 -2.76 9.76
CA CYS A 215 -16.95 -3.90 9.11
C CYS A 215 -17.36 -4.98 10.13
N VAL A 216 -16.48 -5.30 11.09
CA VAL A 216 -16.77 -6.25 12.18
C VAL A 216 -18.02 -5.82 12.95
N ARG A 217 -18.13 -4.53 13.31
CA ARG A 217 -19.32 -4.00 14.00
C ARG A 217 -20.59 -4.23 13.20
N PHE A 218 -20.60 -3.90 11.91
CA PHE A 218 -21.75 -4.16 11.05
C PHE A 218 -22.12 -5.65 10.99
N ILE A 219 -21.14 -6.55 10.92
CA ILE A 219 -21.41 -8.00 10.87
C ILE A 219 -22.05 -8.49 12.16
N GLU A 220 -21.58 -8.02 13.32
CA GLU A 220 -22.17 -8.40 14.61
C GLU A 220 -23.60 -7.81 14.75
N ASP A 221 -23.82 -6.57 14.34
CA ASP A 221 -25.15 -5.95 14.33
C ASP A 221 -26.13 -6.70 13.41
N PHE A 222 -25.67 -7.18 12.25
CA PHE A 222 -26.46 -8.03 11.35
C PHE A 222 -26.86 -9.33 12.03
N ARG A 223 -25.91 -10.00 12.72
CA ARG A 223 -26.16 -11.25 13.43
C ARG A 223 -27.25 -11.07 14.48
N VAL A 224 -27.20 -10.00 15.27
CA VAL A 224 -28.24 -9.69 16.26
C VAL A 224 -29.59 -9.43 15.60
N THR A 225 -29.61 -8.63 14.52
CA THR A 225 -30.84 -8.22 13.83
C THR A 225 -31.53 -9.37 13.11
N ARG A 226 -30.76 -10.34 12.57
CA ARG A 226 -31.27 -11.54 11.91
C ARG A 226 -32.21 -12.37 12.79
N PHE A 227 -32.03 -12.33 14.12
CA PHE A 227 -32.81 -13.11 15.06
C PHE A 227 -33.94 -12.32 15.76
N GLY A 228 -34.08 -11.01 15.51
CA GLY A 228 -34.96 -10.15 16.32
C GLY A 228 -35.66 -8.96 15.66
N GLY A 229 -35.49 -8.67 14.35
CA GLY A 229 -36.14 -7.49 13.74
C GLY A 229 -36.07 -7.35 12.22
N SER A 230 -36.57 -6.21 11.70
CA SER A 230 -36.69 -5.90 10.26
C SER A 230 -35.32 -5.77 9.59
N THR A 231 -34.84 -6.87 8.99
CA THR A 231 -33.52 -6.95 8.35
C THR A 231 -33.33 -5.92 7.22
N ARG A 232 -34.42 -5.43 6.61
CA ARG A 232 -34.38 -4.39 5.58
C ARG A 232 -33.84 -3.05 6.08
N SER A 233 -34.14 -2.63 7.32
CA SER A 233 -33.63 -1.35 7.84
C SER A 233 -32.13 -1.36 8.11
N PHE A 234 -31.54 -2.55 8.27
CA PHE A 234 -30.10 -2.75 8.42
C PHE A 234 -29.37 -2.80 7.07
N LEU A 235 -29.93 -3.51 6.08
CA LEU A 235 -29.28 -3.76 4.80
C LEU A 235 -28.96 -2.48 4.01
N ARG A 236 -29.79 -1.44 4.15
CA ARG A 236 -29.59 -0.18 3.45
C ARG A 236 -28.36 0.60 3.95
N PRO A 237 -28.21 0.90 5.26
CA PRO A 237 -26.96 1.46 5.80
C PRO A 237 -25.72 0.62 5.47
N PHE A 238 -25.84 -0.71 5.55
CA PHE A 238 -24.71 -1.59 5.24
C PHE A 238 -24.32 -1.54 3.76
N SER A 239 -25.29 -1.50 2.85
CA SER A 239 -25.02 -1.36 1.41
C SER A 239 -24.32 -0.05 1.08
N CYS A 240 -24.76 1.06 1.69
CA CYS A 240 -24.09 2.36 1.55
C CYS A 240 -22.63 2.32 2.06
N TYR A 241 -22.40 1.67 3.22
CA TYR A 241 -21.06 1.46 3.73
C TYR A 241 -20.19 0.63 2.77
N LEU A 242 -20.72 -0.47 2.22
CA LEU A 242 -20.02 -1.31 1.25
C LEU A 242 -19.68 -0.55 -0.05
N GLU A 243 -20.55 0.35 -0.51
CA GLU A 243 -20.27 1.22 -1.66
C GLU A 243 -19.08 2.16 -1.41
N ILE A 244 -19.07 2.81 -0.23
CA ILE A 244 -17.94 3.66 0.17
C ILE A 244 -16.64 2.84 0.24
N LEU A 245 -16.71 1.65 0.84
CA LEU A 245 -15.56 0.78 1.00
C LEU A 245 -15.03 0.29 -0.35
N LEU A 246 -15.92 -0.09 -1.27
CA LEU A 246 -15.56 -0.49 -2.63
C LEU A 246 -14.86 0.64 -3.39
N ASN A 247 -15.35 1.88 -3.24
CA ASN A 247 -14.70 3.06 -3.83
C ASN A 247 -13.31 3.29 -3.25
N HIS A 248 -13.13 3.21 -1.92
CA HIS A 248 -11.80 3.32 -1.30
C HIS A 248 -10.84 2.24 -1.80
N VAL A 249 -11.30 0.99 -1.96
CA VAL A 249 -10.47 -0.09 -2.50
C VAL A 249 -10.10 0.17 -3.96
N SER A 250 -11.02 0.65 -4.80
CA SER A 250 -10.74 0.97 -6.20
C SER A 250 -9.68 2.06 -6.39
N MET A 251 -9.50 2.94 -5.39
CA MET A 251 -8.51 4.01 -5.39
C MET A 251 -7.09 3.53 -5.02
N ARG A 252 -6.90 2.25 -4.68
CA ARG A 252 -5.59 1.70 -4.38
C ARG A 252 -4.69 1.76 -5.62
N SER A 253 -3.49 2.31 -5.46
CA SER A 253 -2.52 2.47 -6.56
C SER A 253 -2.20 1.18 -7.31
N VAL A 254 -2.25 0.03 -6.64
CA VAL A 254 -2.02 -1.30 -7.24
C VAL A 254 -3.11 -1.75 -8.21
N LEU A 255 -4.28 -1.10 -8.20
CA LEU A 255 -5.40 -1.38 -9.10
C LEU A 255 -5.48 -0.42 -10.29
N ALA A 256 -4.64 0.62 -10.35
CA ALA A 256 -4.71 1.67 -11.39
C ALA A 256 -4.67 1.12 -12.84
N ASN A 257 -4.07 -0.06 -13.04
CA ASN A 257 -3.98 -0.75 -14.34
C ASN A 257 -4.99 -1.92 -14.49
N ALA A 258 -5.75 -2.26 -13.45
CA ALA A 258 -6.63 -3.44 -13.40
C ALA A 258 -8.13 -3.07 -13.46
N THR A 259 -8.51 -1.86 -13.06
CA THR A 259 -9.88 -1.39 -13.18
C THR A 259 -10.12 -0.83 -14.58
N PRO A 260 -11.14 -1.31 -15.33
CA PRO A 260 -11.69 -0.49 -16.40
C PRO A 260 -12.11 0.82 -15.75
N ARG A 261 -11.63 1.96 -16.25
CA ARG A 261 -12.16 3.27 -15.88
C ARG A 261 -13.68 3.15 -16.01
N LEU A 262 -14.41 3.25 -14.90
CA LEU A 262 -15.84 3.49 -14.95
C LEU A 262 -15.99 4.81 -15.69
N ALA A 263 -16.30 4.71 -16.99
CA ALA A 263 -16.70 5.83 -17.79
C ALA A 263 -17.95 6.45 -17.16
N ALA A 264 -17.96 7.78 -17.19
CA ALA A 264 -18.98 8.69 -16.65
C ALA A 264 -20.43 8.21 -16.79
#